data_AF-A0A5B0HD69-F1
#
_entry.id   AF-A0A5B0HD69-F1
#
_cell.length_a   1.000
_cell.length_b   1.000
_cell.length_c   1.000
_cell.angle_alpha   90.00
_cell.angle_beta   90.00
_cell.angle_gamma   90.00
#
_symmetry.space_group_name_H-M   'P 1'
#
loop_
_entity.id
_entity.type
_entity.pdbx_description
1 polymer ?
#
loop_
_entity_poly.entity_id
_entity_poly.type
_entity_poly.pdbx_seq_one_letter_code
_entity_poly.pdbx_strand_id
1 'polypeptide(L)' 'MSAIENLGTAIEKALDDEPVSDVLAVLTGAFVSLTVELVRRQGHDVTKEIKVDGGRQRDITIHAPKEN' A
#
# COMPACT_ATOMS: atom_id res chain seq x y z
N MET A 1 -19.13 13.24 4.10
CA MET A 1 -18.25 12.07 3.96
C MET A 1 -16.93 12.34 4.65
N SER A 2 -16.38 11.32 5.30
CA SER A 2 -15.03 11.35 5.85
C SER A 2 -13.98 11.30 4.72
N ALA A 3 -12.74 11.69 5.03
CA ALA A 3 -11.65 11.60 4.06
C ALA A 3 -11.39 10.17 3.57
N ILE A 4 -11.62 9.17 4.43
CA ILE A 4 -11.46 7.74 4.08
C ILE A 4 -12.57 7.28 3.13
N GLU A 5 -13.81 7.72 3.34
CA GLU A 5 -14.91 7.45 2.42
C GLU A 5 -14.64 8.06 1.04
N ASN A 6 -14.16 9.31 1.00
CA ASN A 6 -13.81 9.97 -0.26
C ASN A 6 -12.69 9.22 -1.01
N LEU A 7 -11.70 8.68 -0.28
CA LEU A 7 -10.65 7.87 -0.88
C LEU A 7 -11.22 6.58 -1.50
N GLY A 8 -12.13 5.90 -0.80
CA GLY A 8 -12.82 4.71 -1.34
C GLY A 8 -13.53 5.02 -2.66
N THR A 9 -14.35 6.07 -2.68
CA THR A 9 -15.04 6.52 -3.90
C THR A 9 -14.09 6.92 -5.03
N ALA A 10 -12.95 7.54 -4.71
CA ALA A 10 -11.95 7.89 -5.72
C ALA A 10 -11.31 6.65 -6.36
N ILE A 11 -11.10 5.58 -5.58
CA ILE A 11 -10.58 4.31 -6.10
C ILE A 11 -11.60 3.63 -7.01
N GLU A 12 -12.87 3.57 -6.60
CA GLU A 12 -13.96 3.03 -7.42
C GLU A 12 -14.03 3.75 -8.77
N LYS A 13 -14.01 5.09 -8.74
CA LYS A 13 -14.02 5.90 -9.96
C LYS A 13 -12.78 5.64 -10.85
N ALA A 14 -11.60 5.50 -10.27
CA ALA A 14 -10.39 5.21 -11.04
C ALA A 14 -10.49 3.84 -11.75
N LEU A 15 -11.14 2.85 -11.13
CA LEU A 15 -11.37 1.53 -11.75
C LEU A 15 -12.38 1.58 -12.90
N ASP A 16 -13.31 2.54 -12.89
CA ASP A 16 -14.26 2.77 -13.98
C ASP A 16 -13.58 3.48 -15.18
N ASP A 17 -12.66 4.40 -14.90
CA ASP A 17 -12.08 5.31 -15.89
C ASP A 17 -10.75 4.81 -16.49
N GLU A 18 -9.98 3.96 -15.78
CA GLU A 18 -8.60 3.60 -16.13
C GLU A 18 -8.35 2.08 -16.17
N PRO A 19 -7.29 1.60 -16.86
CA PRO A 19 -6.91 0.19 -16.81
C PRO A 19 -6.61 -0.26 -15.38
N VAL A 20 -7.14 -1.43 -15.01
CA VAL A 20 -6.95 -2.03 -13.67
C VAL A 20 -5.46 -2.16 -13.29
N SER A 21 -4.59 -2.42 -14.27
CA SER A 21 -3.14 -2.49 -14.06
C SER A 21 -2.55 -1.18 -13.53
N ASP A 22 -3.05 -0.05 -14.01
CA ASP A 22 -2.51 1.27 -13.72
C ASP A 22 -3.00 1.72 -12.35
N VAL A 23 -4.29 1.49 -12.08
CA VAL A 23 -4.87 1.69 -10.74
C VAL A 23 -4.14 0.81 -9.71
N LEU A 24 -3.90 -0.46 -10.02
CA LEU A 24 -3.17 -1.37 -9.14
C LEU A 24 -1.74 -0.89 -8.88
N ALA A 25 -1.03 -0.38 -9.89
CA ALA A 25 0.33 0.14 -9.72
C ALA A 25 0.36 1.33 -8.74
N VAL A 26 -0.59 2.25 -8.88
CA VAL A 26 -0.73 3.41 -7.97
C VAL A 26 -1.07 2.96 -6.55
N LEU A 27 -2.06 2.08 -6.39
CA LEU A 27 -2.47 1.56 -5.09
C LEU A 27 -1.36 0.79 -4.38
N THR A 28 -0.60 0.00 -5.14
CA THR A 28 0.56 -0.73 -4.62
C THR A 28 1.61 0.24 -4.09
N GLY A 29 1.93 1.29 -4.86
CA GLY A 29 2.89 2.33 -4.43
C GLY A 29 2.44 3.07 -3.17
N ALA A 30 1.15 3.44 -3.11
CA ALA A 30 0.56 4.09 -1.93
C ALA A 30 0.58 3.18 -0.70
N PHE A 31 0.16 1.91 -0.86
CA PHE A 31 0.19 0.90 0.19
C PHE A 31 1.61 0.70 0.74
N VAL A 32 2.59 0.42 -0.13
CA VAL A 32 3.99 0.22 0.28
C VAL A 32 4.53 1.43 1.04
N SER A 33 4.29 2.64 0.52
CA SER A 33 4.76 3.88 1.15
C SER A 33 4.14 4.11 2.54
N LEU A 34 2.83 3.85 2.67
CA LEU A 34 2.13 3.96 3.96
C LEU A 34 2.61 2.90 4.96
N THR A 35 2.85 1.67 4.52
CA THR A 35 3.38 0.60 5.37
C THR A 35 4.78 0.93 5.87
N VAL A 36 5.68 1.37 4.98
CA VAL A 36 7.03 1.81 5.37
C VAL A 36 6.96 2.96 6.38
N GLU A 37 6.08 3.93 6.15
CA GLU A 37 5.89 5.05 7.08
C GLU A 37 5.38 4.61 8.45
N LEU A 38 4.42 3.67 8.49
CA LEU A 38 3.90 3.12 9.74
C LEU A 38 5.00 2.39 10.52
N VAL A 39 5.75 1.53 9.86
CA VAL A 39 6.88 0.79 10.44
C VAL A 39 7.94 1.75 10.98
N ARG A 40 8.27 2.81 10.23
CA ARG A 40 9.18 3.88 10.66
C ARG A 40 8.68 4.56 11.95
N ARG A 41 7.39 4.92 12.01
CA ARG A 41 6.79 5.59 13.18
C ARG A 41 6.72 4.70 14.42
N GLN A 42 6.71 3.39 14.24
CA GLN A 42 6.80 2.41 15.32
C GLN A 42 8.24 2.17 15.80
N GLY A 43 9.24 2.84 15.20
CA GLY A 43 10.64 2.71 15.57
C GLY A 43 11.34 1.47 15.01
N HIS A 44 10.72 0.80 14.03
CA HIS A 44 11.30 -0.37 13.37
C HIS A 44 12.23 0.04 12.22
N ASP A 45 13.14 -0.87 11.88
CA ASP A 45 14.11 -0.71 10.81
C ASP A 45 13.48 -0.95 9.43
N VAL A 46 13.30 0.13 8.68
CA VAL A 46 12.67 0.11 7.34
C VAL A 46 13.62 -0.32 6.22
N THR A 47 14.91 -0.56 6.49
CA THR A 47 15.83 -1.10 5.48
C THR A 47 15.74 -2.62 5.36
N LYS A 48 14.91 -3.25 6.19
CA LYS A 48 14.66 -4.70 6.20
C LYS A 48 13.34 -5.03 5.51
N GLU A 49 13.17 -6.32 5.25
CA GLU A 49 11.89 -6.86 4.81
C GLU A 49 10.78 -6.57 5.83
N ILE A 50 9.62 -6.14 5.33
CA ILE A 50 8.41 -5.94 6.13
C ILE A 50 7.42 -7.03 5.76
N LYS A 51 6.93 -7.75 6.78
CA LYS A 51 5.84 -8.72 6.64
C LYS A 51 4.56 -8.13 7.22
N VAL A 52 3.53 -8.07 6.39
CA VAL A 52 2.18 -7.68 6.78
C VAL A 52 1.33 -8.94 6.85
N ASP A 53 0.87 -9.28 8.05
CA ASP A 53 -0.06 -10.38 8.29
C ASP A 53 -1.43 -10.03 7.68
N GLY A 54 -1.85 -10.83 6.70
CA GLY A 54 -3.14 -10.64 6.02
C GLY A 54 -4.33 -11.19 6.82
N GLY A 55 -4.09 -11.87 7.94
CA GLY A 55 -5.07 -12.56 8.75
C GLY A 55 -5.78 -13.65 7.96
N ARG A 56 -7.01 -13.38 7.50
CA ARG A 56 -7.79 -14.29 6.64
C ARG A 56 -7.46 -14.14 5.15
N GLN A 57 -6.74 -13.08 4.78
CA GLN A 57 -6.27 -12.84 3.42
C GLN A 57 -4.83 -13.34 3.27
N ARG A 58 -4.25 -13.20 2.08
CA ARG A 58 -2.84 -13.54 1.84
C ARG A 58 -1.94 -12.52 2.53
N ASP A 59 -0.87 -13.02 3.14
CA ASP A 59 0.20 -12.17 3.65
C ASP A 59 0.86 -11.38 2.52
N ILE A 60 1.40 -10.22 2.89
CA ILE A 60 2.19 -9.38 1.98
C ILE A 60 3.61 -9.28 2.52
N THR A 61 4.57 -9.51 1.64
CA THR A 61 5.99 -9.26 1.90
C THR A 61 6.44 -8.05 1.08
N ILE A 62 6.89 -7.00 1.75
CA ILE A 62 7.56 -5.86 1.12
C ILE A 62 9.06 -6.09 1.31
N HIS A 63 9.74 -6.40 0.21
CA HIS A 63 11.18 -6.63 0.25
C HIS A 63 11.93 -5.36 0.63
N ALA A 64 13.15 -5.55 1.15
CA ALA A 64 14.08 -4.46 1.40
C ALA A 64 14.26 -3.58 0.15
N PRO A 65 14.58 -2.28 0.31
CA PRO A 65 14.87 -1.40 -0.81
C PRO A 65 15.89 -2.04 -1.75
N LYS A 66 15.67 -1.94 -3.07
CA LYS A 66 16.68 -2.38 -4.04
C LYS A 66 17.93 -1.52 -3.85
N GLU A 67 19.10 -2.15 -3.79
CA GLU A 67 20.36 -1.43 -3.88
C GLU A 67 20.42 -0.76 -5.26
N ASN A 68 20.58 0.56 -5.27
CA ASN A 68 20.85 1.35 -6.48
C ASN A 68 22.35 1.55 -6.62
#